data_AF-A0A1H2TZQ7-F1
#
_entry.id   AF-A0A1H2TZQ7-F1
#
_cell.length_a   1.000
_cell.length_b   1.000
_cell.length_c   1.000
_cell.angle_alpha   90.00
_cell.angle_beta   90.00
_cell.angle_gamma   90.00
#
_symmetry.space_group_name_H-M   'P 1'
#
loop_
_entity.id
_entity.type
_entity.pdbx_description
1 polymer ?
#
loop_
_entity_poly.entity_id
_entity_poly.type
_entity_poly.pdbx_seq_one_letter_code
_entity_poly.pdbx_strand_id
1 'polypeptide(L)'
;MVSCAVIDEMRDKESVSLDMNRYEETTVRVTPVPYALAVADDWMILTLPELDGAWPSAKIVSETDGAISWARDLFAHLWADATPIEMYLADH
;
A
#
# COMPACT_ATOMS: atom_id res chain seq x y z
N MET A 1 8.29 -13.23 -7.26
CA MET A 1 8.84 -11.87 -7.26
C MET A 1 7.64 -10.95 -7.13
N VAL A 2 7.48 -10.28 -6.00
CA VAL A 2 6.32 -9.40 -5.77
C VAL A 2 6.58 -8.13 -6.57
N SER A 3 5.66 -7.76 -7.46
CA SER A 3 5.78 -6.61 -8.38
C SER A 3 5.01 -5.40 -7.85
N CYS A 4 5.34 -4.21 -8.35
CA CYS A 4 4.63 -2.96 -8.08
C CYS A 4 3.41 -2.78 -9.00
N ALA A 5 2.73 -3.88 -9.33
CA ALA A 5 1.72 -3.96 -10.38
C ALA A 5 0.57 -2.94 -10.21
N VAL A 6 0.24 -2.53 -8.98
CA VAL A 6 -0.81 -1.52 -8.75
C VAL A 6 -0.41 -0.15 -9.29
N ILE A 7 0.82 0.30 -9.03
CA ILE A 7 1.31 1.59 -9.54
C ILE A 7 1.54 1.49 -11.05
N ASP A 8 2.04 0.36 -11.53
CA ASP A 8 2.27 0.12 -12.95
C ASP A 8 0.94 0.13 -13.74
N GLU A 9 -0.11 -0.52 -13.21
CA GLU A 9 -1.45 -0.52 -13.81
C GLU A 9 -2.14 0.85 -13.73
N MET A 10 -1.92 1.60 -12.65
CA MET A 10 -2.41 2.99 -12.53
C MET A 10 -1.77 3.92 -13.56
N ARG A 11 -0.50 3.70 -13.92
CA ARG A 11 0.18 4.46 -14.97
C ARG A 11 -0.39 4.19 -16.36
N ASP A 12 -0.73 2.94 -16.65
CA ASP A 12 -1.20 2.53 -17.99
C ASP A 12 -2.68 2.90 -18.26
N LYS A 13 -3.46 3.17 -17.21
CA LYS A 13 -4.83 3.68 -17.33
C LYS A 13 -4.83 5.20 -17.33
N GLU A 14 -4.97 5.79 -18.51
CA GLU A 14 -5.12 7.23 -18.81
C GLU A 14 -6.22 7.98 -18.00
N SER A 15 -6.99 7.29 -17.15
CA SER A 15 -8.05 7.83 -16.29
C SER A 15 -7.61 8.20 -14.88
N VAL A 16 -6.39 7.84 -14.47
CA VAL A 16 -5.74 8.47 -13.32
C VAL A 16 -4.78 9.48 -13.93
N SER A 17 -5.23 10.73 -14.09
CA SER A 17 -4.25 11.80 -14.04
C SER A 17 -3.51 11.60 -12.71
N LEU A 18 -2.27 11.12 -12.77
CA LEU A 18 -1.29 11.25 -11.70
C LEU A 18 -1.07 12.74 -11.55
N ASP A 19 -2.07 13.43 -11.03
CA ASP A 19 -2.04 14.82 -10.69
C ASP A 19 -1.04 14.85 -9.54
N MET A 20 0.22 15.14 -9.86
CA MET A 20 1.32 15.13 -8.90
C MET A 20 1.00 16.03 -7.70
N ASN A 21 0.13 17.02 -7.87
CA ASN A 21 -0.44 17.86 -6.82
C ASN A 21 -1.14 17.04 -5.71
N ARG A 22 -1.77 15.90 -6.03
CA ARG A 22 -2.48 15.06 -5.05
C ARG A 22 -1.53 14.33 -4.09
N TYR A 23 -0.25 14.22 -4.46
CA TYR A 23 0.80 13.67 -3.61
C TYR A 23 1.59 14.74 -2.86
N GLU A 24 1.37 16.04 -3.14
CA GLU A 24 1.97 17.12 -2.34
C GLU A 24 1.42 17.15 -0.92
N GLU A 25 0.15 16.79 -0.74
CA GLU A 25 -0.51 16.76 0.57
C GLU A 25 -0.32 15.44 1.33
N THR A 26 0.10 14.37 0.65
CA THR A 26 0.26 13.03 1.24
C THR A 26 1.52 12.36 0.70
N THR A 27 2.49 12.13 1.58
CA THR A 27 3.71 11.41 1.22
C THR A 27 3.36 10.00 0.71
N VAL A 28 3.96 9.60 -0.41
CA VAL A 28 3.79 8.25 -0.98
C VAL A 28 5.14 7.60 -1.20
N ARG A 29 5.22 6.31 -0.87
CA ARG A 29 6.37 5.45 -1.10
C ARG A 29 5.92 4.11 -1.65
N VAL A 30 6.78 3.47 -2.42
CA VAL A 30 6.51 2.24 -3.17
C VAL A 30 7.43 1.14 -2.66
N THR A 31 6.84 0.01 -2.29
CA THR A 31 7.55 -1.22 -1.93
C THR A 31 6.68 -2.43 -2.28
N PRO A 32 7.27 -3.52 -2.80
CA PRO A 32 6.51 -4.71 -3.15
C PRO A 32 6.07 -5.47 -1.88
N VAL A 33 4.76 -5.64 -1.70
CA VAL A 33 4.18 -6.42 -0.59
C VAL A 33 3.11 -7.42 -1.09
N PRO A 34 3.05 -8.64 -0.51
CA PRO A 34 2.08 -9.65 -0.92
C PRO A 34 0.74 -9.53 -0.17
N TYR A 35 0.35 -8.32 0.26
CA TYR A 35 -0.88 -8.04 0.99
C TYR A 35 -1.23 -6.55 0.89
N ALA A 36 -2.46 -6.20 1.22
CA ALA A 36 -2.87 -4.81 1.42
C ALA A 36 -3.15 -4.55 2.90
N LEU A 37 -2.55 -3.49 3.44
CA LEU A 37 -2.72 -3.04 4.82
C LEU A 37 -3.18 -1.59 4.81
N ALA A 38 -4.20 -1.27 5.62
CA ALA A 38 -4.45 0.11 6.03
C ALA A 38 -4.65 0.14 7.55
N VAL A 39 -4.17 1.21 8.17
CA VAL A 39 -4.23 1.44 9.61
C VAL A 39 -4.58 2.90 9.87
N ALA A 40 -5.54 3.11 10.76
CA ALA A 40 -5.97 4.42 11.25
C ALA A 40 -5.78 4.48 12.77
N ASP A 41 -6.38 5.48 13.42
CA ASP A 41 -6.23 5.67 14.85
C ASP A 41 -6.98 4.66 15.70
N ASP A 42 -8.09 4.14 15.18
CA ASP A 42 -9.08 3.31 15.88
C ASP A 42 -9.38 1.99 15.17
N TRP A 43 -8.79 1.73 14.00
CA TRP A 43 -8.98 0.47 13.28
C TRP A 43 -7.79 0.09 12.42
N MET A 44 -7.72 -1.19 12.07
CA MET A 44 -6.87 -1.71 11.02
C MET A 44 -7.64 -2.65 10.09
N ILE A 45 -7.20 -2.73 8.83
CA ILE A 45 -7.66 -3.71 7.85
C ILE A 45 -6.48 -4.38 7.15
N LEU A 46 -6.51 -5.72 7.07
CA LEU A 46 -5.56 -6.53 6.32
C LEU A 46 -6.31 -7.39 5.31
N THR A 47 -5.87 -7.30 4.06
CA THR A 47 -6.32 -8.16 2.96
C THR A 47 -5.14 -9.00 2.51
N LEU A 48 -5.25 -10.31 2.70
CA LEU A 48 -4.29 -11.28 2.18
C LEU A 48 -4.77 -11.76 0.81
N PRO A 49 -3.89 -12.09 -0.14
CA PRO A 49 -4.28 -12.67 -1.42
C PRO A 49 -4.81 -14.10 -1.25
N GLU A 50 -5.56 -14.58 -2.24
CA GLU A 50 -5.85 -16.01 -2.39
C GLU A 50 -4.58 -16.79 -2.79
N LEU A 51 -4.64 -18.12 -2.71
CA LEU A 51 -3.48 -19.00 -3.03
C LEU A 51 -3.01 -18.84 -4.49
N ASP A 52 -3.90 -18.43 -5.38
CA ASP A 52 -3.60 -18.17 -6.79
C ASP A 52 -3.12 -16.72 -7.05
N GLY A 53 -3.03 -15.89 -6.00
CA GLY A 53 -2.64 -14.50 -6.08
C GLY A 53 -3.78 -13.53 -6.42
N ALA A 54 -5.01 -14.02 -6.58
CA ALA A 54 -6.17 -13.14 -6.75
C ALA A 54 -6.44 -12.33 -5.47
N TRP A 55 -7.02 -11.15 -5.63
CA TRP A 55 -7.46 -10.33 -4.50
C TRP A 55 -8.81 -10.83 -3.98
N PRO A 56 -8.89 -11.38 -2.75
CA PRO A 56 -10.13 -11.92 -2.24
C PRO A 56 -11.09 -10.81 -1.79
N SER A 57 -12.34 -11.21 -1.64
CA SER A 57 -13.37 -10.39 -1.00
C SER A 57 -13.23 -10.32 0.53
N ALA A 58 -12.64 -11.35 1.16
CA ALA A 58 -12.51 -11.46 2.60
C ALA A 58 -11.40 -10.55 3.16
N LYS A 59 -11.68 -9.87 4.27
CA LYS A 59 -10.78 -8.93 4.93
C LYS A 59 -10.79 -9.16 6.44
N ILE A 60 -9.63 -9.01 7.07
CA ILE A 60 -9.52 -8.99 8.53
C ILE A 60 -9.62 -7.53 8.98
N VAL A 61 -10.57 -7.23 9.87
CA VAL A 61 -10.76 -5.92 10.48
C VAL A 61 -10.64 -6.05 11.99
N SER A 62 -9.93 -5.13 12.64
CA SER A 62 -9.84 -5.08 14.11
C SER A 62 -9.76 -3.65 14.62
N GLU A 63 -10.38 -3.43 15.77
CA GLU A 63 -10.38 -2.16 16.53
C GLU A 63 -9.62 -2.31 17.86
N THR A 64 -8.93 -3.44 18.07
CA THR A 64 -8.19 -3.68 19.32
C THR A 64 -6.85 -2.95 19.31
N ASP A 65 -6.48 -2.34 20.43
CA ASP A 65 -5.21 -1.60 20.58
C ASP A 65 -3.99 -2.42 20.15
N GLY A 66 -3.96 -3.71 20.50
CA GLY A 66 -2.86 -4.62 20.13
C GLY A 66 -2.75 -4.84 18.61
N ALA A 67 -3.88 -5.01 17.92
CA ALA A 67 -3.89 -5.17 16.46
C ALA A 67 -3.49 -3.87 15.74
N ILE A 68 -3.96 -2.72 16.23
CA ILE A 68 -3.62 -1.40 15.68
C ILE A 68 -2.13 -1.12 15.88
N SER A 69 -1.59 -1.37 17.08
CA SER A 69 -0.16 -1.19 17.35
C SER A 69 0.69 -2.07 16.43
N TRP A 70 0.35 -3.34 16.29
CA TRP A 70 1.04 -4.25 15.39
C TRP A 70 1.00 -3.78 13.93
N ALA A 71 -0.16 -3.30 13.46
CA ALA A 71 -0.31 -2.79 12.09
C ALA A 71 0.53 -1.52 11.85
N ARG A 72 0.60 -0.62 12.84
CA ARG A 72 1.45 0.58 12.77
C ARG A 72 2.94 0.22 12.74
N ASP A 73 3.37 -0.73 13.57
CA ASP A 73 4.76 -1.20 13.60
C ASP A 73 5.16 -1.82 12.26
N LEU A 74 4.27 -2.65 11.69
CA LEU A 74 4.48 -3.25 10.36
C LEU A 74 4.57 -2.17 9.26
N PHE A 75 3.64 -1.21 9.26
CA PHE A 75 3.66 -0.10 8.31
C PHE A 75 4.96 0.71 8.42
N ALA A 76 5.35 1.10 9.64
CA ALA A 76 6.56 1.90 9.87
C ALA A 76 7.83 1.18 9.42
N HIS A 77 7.92 -0.13 9.65
CA HIS A 77 9.03 -0.96 9.18
C HIS A 77 9.13 -0.97 7.65
N LEU A 78 8.02 -1.23 6.96
CA LEU A 78 7.98 -1.22 5.49
C LEU A 78 8.28 0.17 4.91
N TRP A 79 7.77 1.20 5.57
CA TRP A 79 7.90 2.59 5.14
C TRP A 79 9.34 3.06 5.13
N ALA A 80 10.13 2.66 6.14
CA ALA A 80 11.54 3.01 6.27
C ALA A 80 12.36 2.59 5.05
N ASP A 81 12.07 1.42 4.49
CA ASP A 81 12.80 0.83 3.36
C ASP A 81 12.15 1.09 1.99
N ALA A 82 10.92 1.61 1.94
CA ALA A 82 10.20 1.86 0.70
C ALA A 82 10.80 3.02 -0.12
N THR A 83 10.66 2.99 -1.45
CA THR A 83 11.18 4.01 -2.37
C THR A 83 10.22 5.19 -2.49
N PRO A 84 10.64 6.46 -2.34
CA PRO A 84 9.78 7.63 -2.63
C PRO A 84 9.17 7.55 -4.03
N ILE A 85 7.90 7.95 -4.18
CA ILE A 85 7.18 7.81 -5.45
C ILE A 85 7.86 8.54 -6.60
N GLU A 86 8.48 9.70 -6.33
CA GLU A 86 9.17 10.50 -7.34
C GLU A 86 10.41 9.77 -7.88
N MET A 87 11.13 9.04 -7.02
CA MET A 87 12.27 8.22 -7.43
C MET A 87 11.79 7.00 -8.22
N TYR A 88 10.72 6.34 -7.76
CA TYR A 88 10.15 5.19 -8.46
C TYR A 88 9.72 5.52 -9.89
N LEU A 89 9.05 6.66 -10.09
CA LEU A 89 8.58 7.14 -11.39
C LEU A 89 9.70 7.65 -12.31
N ALA A 90 10.86 8.07 -11.78
CA ALA A 90 12.00 8.49 -12.59
C ALA A 90 12.76 7.30 -13.20
N ASP A 91 12.73 6.15 -12.53
CA ASP A 91 13.46 4.95 -12.92
C ASP A 91 12.65 3.98 -13.83
N HIS A 92 11.35 4.26 -14.08
CA HIS A 92 10.42 3.37 -14.81
C HIS A 92 9.53 4.10 -15.82
#